data_AF-A0A2S8BN86-F1
#
_entry.id   AF-A0A2S8BN86-F1
#
_cell.length_a   1.000
_cell.length_b   1.000
_cell.length_c   1.000
_cell.angle_alpha   90.00
_cell.angle_beta   90.00
_cell.angle_gamma   90.00
#
_symmetry.space_group_name_H-M   'P 1'
#
loop_
_entity.id
_entity.type
_entity.pdbx_description
1 polymer ?
#
loop_
_entity_poly.entity_id
_entity_poly.type
_entity_poly.pdbx_seq_one_letter_code
_entity_poly.pdbx_strand_id
1 'polypeptide(L)'
;MPSPSQYDPARNRHRDPRGWSHSAIRAILDNPAYCGIRVWGKQEKYEVLVNPDDVEAGYETRMRWRDEADWIAPDRRTHEALIPDELVQAVRLRTQARRGPGLVCSRESIVPYALRGLLFCAACGRRMQGAARVGKRTTRILYRCELGKSRSVPVDLSDHPRTVYLREDEVTARLDEWIATLANPEELARGPHVDPAAVLATPPCSASFARRIPRLLRWLPPWSPAWQWRT
;
A
#
# COMPACT_ATOMS: atom_id res chain seq x y z
N MET A 1 -19.19 14.08 -5.99
CA MET A 1 -17.89 14.52 -6.55
C MET A 1 -16.96 13.31 -6.67
N PRO A 2 -16.58 12.89 -7.90
CA PRO A 2 -15.62 11.81 -8.09
C PRO A 2 -14.23 12.22 -7.57
N SER A 3 -13.41 11.24 -7.20
CA SER A 3 -12.00 11.51 -6.86
C SER A 3 -11.18 11.78 -8.14
N PRO A 4 -10.01 12.44 -8.05
CA PRO A 4 -9.15 12.64 -9.22
C PRO A 4 -8.75 11.33 -9.92
N SER A 5 -8.62 10.23 -9.16
CA SER A 5 -8.34 8.90 -9.70
C SER A 5 -9.54 8.24 -10.38
N GLN A 6 -10.77 8.61 -9.99
CA GLN A 6 -12.00 8.19 -10.66
C GLN A 6 -12.25 9.00 -11.94
N TYR A 7 -11.95 10.30 -11.92
CA TYR A 7 -12.15 11.20 -13.06
C TYR A 7 -11.13 10.95 -14.19
N ASP A 8 -9.84 10.79 -13.84
CA ASP A 8 -8.77 10.48 -14.80
C ASP A 8 -7.90 9.33 -14.28
N PRO A 9 -8.30 8.07 -14.54
CA PRO A 9 -7.55 6.88 -14.14
C PRO A 9 -6.23 6.74 -14.90
N ALA A 10 -6.14 7.25 -16.13
CA ALA A 10 -4.97 7.10 -16.98
C ALA A 10 -3.76 7.87 -16.42
N ARG A 11 -4.00 9.07 -15.87
CA ARG A 11 -2.98 9.87 -15.16
C ARG A 11 -2.71 9.39 -13.74
N ASN A 12 -3.71 8.80 -13.08
CA ASN A 12 -3.65 8.41 -11.67
C ASN A 12 -3.60 6.89 -11.43
N ARG A 13 -2.87 6.15 -12.28
CA ARG A 13 -2.77 4.67 -12.20
C ARG A 13 -2.26 4.13 -10.85
N HIS A 14 -1.52 4.95 -10.11
CA HIS A 14 -0.97 4.61 -8.80
C HIS A 14 -1.99 4.72 -7.65
N ARG A 15 -3.20 5.22 -7.91
CA ARG A 15 -4.25 5.44 -6.91
C ARG A 15 -5.43 4.50 -7.17
N ASP A 16 -6.12 4.15 -6.10
CA ASP A 16 -7.37 3.42 -6.19
C ASP A 16 -8.45 4.32 -6.84
N PRO A 17 -9.07 3.93 -7.97
CA PRO A 17 -10.09 4.73 -8.64
C PRO A 17 -11.44 4.69 -7.93
N ARG A 18 -11.62 3.82 -6.93
CA ARG A 18 -12.93 3.60 -6.28
C ARG A 18 -13.38 4.74 -5.35
N GLY A 19 -12.53 5.74 -5.12
CA GLY A 19 -12.92 6.92 -4.35
C GLY A 19 -11.75 7.74 -3.82
N TRP A 20 -12.06 8.63 -2.88
CA TRP A 20 -11.06 9.48 -2.22
C TRP A 20 -10.24 8.67 -1.21
N SER A 21 -8.92 8.73 -1.33
CA SER A 21 -8.05 8.14 -0.31
C SER A 21 -8.07 8.97 0.97
N HIS A 22 -8.03 8.32 2.13
CA HIS A 22 -7.94 9.00 3.42
C HIS A 22 -6.76 9.98 3.49
N SER A 23 -5.61 9.61 2.91
CA SER A 23 -4.43 10.48 2.82
C SER A 23 -4.68 11.74 1.98
N ALA A 24 -5.47 11.64 0.90
CA ALA A 24 -5.81 12.79 0.07
C ALA A 24 -6.75 13.75 0.81
N ILE A 25 -7.78 13.22 1.49
CA ILE A 25 -8.69 14.03 2.32
C ILE A 25 -7.89 14.73 3.42
N ARG A 26 -6.98 14.02 4.09
CA ARG A 26 -6.11 14.61 5.10
C ARG A 26 -5.23 15.73 4.54
N ALA A 27 -4.61 15.52 3.38
CA ALA A 27 -3.81 16.54 2.73
C ALA A 27 -4.63 17.80 2.36
N ILE A 28 -5.91 17.64 2.01
CA ILE A 28 -6.83 18.76 1.77
C ILE A 28 -7.10 19.52 3.08
N LEU A 29 -7.45 18.80 4.15
CA LEU A 29 -7.73 19.42 5.46
C LEU A 29 -6.51 20.11 6.08
N ASP A 30 -5.31 19.57 5.86
CA ASP A 30 -4.05 20.12 6.36
C ASP A 30 -3.51 21.27 5.48
N ASN A 31 -4.16 21.62 4.35
CA ASN A 31 -3.66 22.63 3.42
C ASN A 31 -4.01 24.07 3.86
N PRO A 32 -3.00 24.90 4.22
CA PRO A 32 -3.24 26.29 4.66
C PRO A 32 -3.78 27.20 3.55
N ALA A 33 -3.72 26.78 2.28
CA ALA A 33 -4.26 27.55 1.17
C ALA A 33 -5.76 27.80 1.30
N TYR A 34 -6.52 26.90 1.95
CA TYR A 34 -7.94 27.12 2.20
C TYR A 34 -8.22 28.22 3.22
N CYS A 35 -7.24 28.56 4.06
CA CYS A 35 -7.29 29.65 5.03
C CYS A 35 -6.77 30.99 4.45
N GLY A 36 -6.45 31.04 3.15
CA GLY A 36 -5.87 32.24 2.53
C GLY A 36 -4.36 32.38 2.71
N ILE A 37 -3.65 31.34 3.16
CA ILE A 37 -2.20 31.38 3.40
C ILE A 37 -1.48 30.45 2.43
N ARG A 38 -0.55 30.99 1.65
CA ARG A 38 0.27 30.19 0.74
C ARG A 38 1.66 29.99 1.37
N VAL A 39 2.03 28.72 1.56
CA VAL A 39 3.28 28.34 2.23
C VAL A 39 4.23 27.70 1.23
N TRP A 40 5.49 28.12 1.26
CA TRP A 40 6.56 27.64 0.38
C TRP A 40 7.71 27.02 1.17
N GLY A 41 8.67 26.41 0.47
CA GLY A 41 9.88 25.87 1.09
C GLY A 41 9.66 24.66 1.99
N LYS A 42 8.54 23.93 1.81
CA LYS A 42 8.20 22.78 2.67
C LYS A 42 9.13 21.58 2.50
N GLN A 43 9.77 21.47 1.34
CA GLN A 43 10.72 20.40 1.04
C GLN A 43 12.06 21.00 0.66
N GLU A 44 13.12 20.34 1.10
CA GLU A 44 14.49 20.69 0.75
C GLU A 44 15.19 19.50 0.10
N LYS A 45 16.08 19.85 -0.84
CA LYS A 45 17.02 18.91 -1.43
C LYS A 45 18.20 18.79 -0.50
N TYR A 46 18.57 17.57 -0.13
CA TYR A 46 19.76 17.30 0.66
C TYR A 46 20.53 16.13 0.05
N GLU A 47 21.85 16.16 0.20
CA GLU A 47 22.74 15.16 -0.36
C GLU A 47 23.21 14.24 0.76
N VAL A 48 23.07 12.94 0.55
CA VAL A 48 23.47 11.90 1.51
C VAL A 48 24.54 11.05 0.84
N LEU A 49 25.61 10.75 1.57
CA LEU A 49 26.59 9.76 1.13
C LEU A 49 25.91 8.42 0.86
N VAL A 50 26.18 7.83 -0.30
CA VAL A 50 25.64 6.50 -0.67
C VAL A 50 26.11 5.45 0.33
N ASN A 51 27.37 5.55 0.74
CA ASN A 51 27.97 4.76 1.81
C ASN A 51 28.65 5.69 2.81
N PRO A 52 28.27 5.69 4.10
CA PRO A 52 28.97 6.46 5.13
C PRO A 52 30.46 6.11 5.27
N ASP A 53 30.85 4.87 4.96
CA ASP A 53 32.21 4.37 5.13
C ASP A 53 33.07 4.50 3.84
N ASP A 54 32.49 4.93 2.73
CA ASP A 54 33.16 5.11 1.44
C ASP A 54 32.70 6.41 0.76
N VAL A 55 33.52 7.45 0.91
CA VAL A 55 33.25 8.80 0.37
C VAL A 55 33.36 8.83 -1.16
N GLU A 56 34.10 7.89 -1.77
CA GLU A 56 34.26 7.80 -3.23
C GLU A 56 33.03 7.15 -3.91
N ALA A 57 32.20 6.43 -3.16
CA ALA A 57 30.92 5.88 -3.63
C ALA A 57 29.90 6.97 -4.06
N GLY A 58 30.15 8.23 -3.71
CA GLY A 58 29.40 9.39 -4.19
C GLY A 58 28.19 9.76 -3.33
N TYR A 59 27.41 10.72 -3.82
CA TYR A 59 26.25 11.31 -3.13
C TYR A 59 24.94 10.94 -3.82
N GLU A 60 23.94 10.56 -3.04
CA GLU A 60 22.56 10.45 -3.48
C GLU A 60 21.78 11.71 -3.09
N THR A 61 21.17 12.35 -4.08
CA THR A 61 20.23 13.44 -3.84
C THR A 61 18.91 12.87 -3.32
N ARG A 62 18.50 13.30 -2.12
CA ARG A 62 17.19 12.97 -1.55
C ARG A 62 16.39 14.24 -1.26
N MET A 63 15.07 14.08 -1.20
CA MET A 63 14.13 15.15 -0.81
C MET A 63 13.64 14.87 0.60
N ARG A 64 13.70 15.88 1.48
CA ARG A 64 13.19 15.79 2.85
C ARG A 64 12.17 16.90 3.11
N TRP A 65 11.18 16.61 3.96
CA TRP A 65 10.30 17.62 4.52
C TRP A 65 11.05 18.43 5.58
N ARG A 66 11.06 19.75 5.42
CA ARG A 66 11.61 20.67 6.42
C ARG A 66 10.68 20.73 7.63
N ASP A 67 11.22 21.09 8.79
CA ASP A 67 10.40 21.43 9.97
C ASP A 67 9.38 22.51 9.63
N GLU A 68 8.18 22.41 10.20
CA GLU A 68 7.09 23.35 9.94
C GLU A 68 7.45 24.78 10.38
N ALA A 69 8.33 24.93 11.38
CA ALA A 69 8.84 26.22 11.85
C ALA A 69 9.70 26.95 10.79
N ASP A 70 10.38 26.19 9.93
CA ASP A 70 11.25 26.75 8.89
C ASP A 70 10.53 26.91 7.54
N TRP A 71 9.22 26.66 7.49
CA TRP A 71 8.42 26.89 6.30
C TRP A 71 8.25 28.38 6.06
N ILE A 72 8.42 28.80 4.80
CA ILE A 72 8.28 30.21 4.44
C ILE A 72 6.78 30.49 4.31
N ALA A 73 6.21 31.11 5.34
CA ALA A 73 4.83 31.58 5.36
C ALA A 73 4.80 33.12 5.38
N PRO A 74 3.92 33.77 4.60
CA PRO A 74 3.75 35.21 4.64
C PRO A 74 3.02 35.64 5.91
N ASP A 75 3.41 36.79 6.49
CA ASP A 75 2.79 37.33 7.71
C ASP A 75 1.32 37.74 7.52
N ARG A 76 0.92 38.00 6.27
CA ARG A 76 -0.45 38.34 5.89
C ARG A 76 -1.05 37.27 4.98
N ARG A 77 -2.38 37.17 4.98
CA ARG A 77 -3.12 36.35 4.02
C ARG A 77 -2.74 36.76 2.59
N THR A 78 -2.45 35.76 1.77
CA THR A 78 -2.08 35.93 0.37
C THR A 78 -3.31 36.12 -0.52
N HIS A 79 -4.44 35.50 -0.13
CA HIS A 79 -5.70 35.56 -0.86
C HIS A 79 -6.90 35.38 0.08
N GLU A 80 -8.11 35.57 -0.45
CA GLU A 80 -9.34 35.39 0.30
C GLU A 80 -9.47 33.95 0.84
N ALA A 81 -9.82 33.83 2.12
CA ALA A 81 -9.96 32.54 2.75
C ALA A 81 -11.27 31.87 2.29
N LEU A 82 -11.16 30.61 1.83
CA LEU A 82 -12.33 29.80 1.46
C LEU A 82 -13.06 29.28 2.70
N ILE A 83 -12.36 29.19 3.83
CA ILE A 83 -12.87 28.63 5.08
C ILE A 83 -12.52 29.57 6.24
N PRO A 84 -13.45 29.83 7.18
CA PRO A 84 -13.17 30.61 8.39
C PRO A 84 -12.14 29.94 9.31
N ASP A 85 -11.33 30.75 10.01
CA ASP A 85 -10.27 30.25 10.89
C ASP A 85 -10.80 29.36 12.02
N GLU A 86 -11.99 29.67 12.56
CA GLU A 86 -12.64 28.87 13.60
C GLU A 86 -12.87 27.42 13.16
N LEU A 87 -13.32 27.22 11.93
CA LEU A 87 -13.55 25.87 11.40
C LEU A 87 -12.24 25.12 11.21
N VAL A 88 -11.20 25.82 10.76
CA VAL A 88 -9.85 25.26 10.60
C VAL A 88 -9.32 24.79 11.95
N GLN A 89 -9.46 25.62 12.99
CA GLN A 89 -9.03 25.26 14.34
C GLN A 89 -9.83 24.07 14.90
N ALA A 90 -11.15 24.06 14.72
CA ALA A 90 -12.00 22.94 15.12
C ALA A 90 -11.58 21.62 14.44
N VAL A 91 -11.27 21.65 13.13
CA VAL A 91 -10.76 20.50 12.38
C VAL A 91 -9.39 20.06 12.88
N ARG A 92 -8.46 21.00 13.13
CA ARG A 92 -7.13 20.70 13.67
C ARG A 92 -7.22 20.01 15.04
N LEU A 93 -7.99 20.57 15.97
CA LEU A 93 -8.21 20.00 17.30
C LEU A 93 -8.81 18.60 17.21
N ARG A 94 -9.85 18.41 16.38
CA ARG A 94 -10.47 17.09 16.19
C ARG A 94 -9.51 16.06 15.59
N THR A 95 -8.62 16.50 14.70
CA THR A 95 -7.63 15.63 14.06
C THR A 95 -6.48 15.29 15.01
N GLN A 96 -6.03 16.24 15.83
CA GLN A 96 -5.00 16.04 16.85
C GLN A 96 -5.50 15.16 18.01
N ALA A 97 -6.72 15.36 18.49
CA ALA A 97 -7.31 14.51 19.53
C ALA A 97 -7.42 13.03 19.12
N ARG A 98 -7.47 12.75 17.81
CA ARG A 98 -7.46 11.40 17.23
C ARG A 98 -6.06 10.86 16.93
N ARG A 99 -5.01 11.69 17.04
CA ARG A 99 -3.62 11.20 17.03
C ARG A 99 -3.35 10.56 18.39
N GLY A 100 -3.77 9.30 18.56
CA GLY A 100 -3.18 8.45 19.60
C GLY A 100 -1.65 8.40 19.43
N PRO A 101 -0.89 8.05 20.49
CA PRO A 101 0.57 8.02 20.44
C PRO A 101 1.02 7.32 19.15
N GLY A 102 1.74 8.09 18.35
CA GLY A 102 2.16 7.77 17.00
C GLY A 102 3.21 6.67 17.01
N LEU A 103 2.84 5.48 17.44
CA LEU A 103 3.55 4.28 17.06
C LEU A 103 3.18 4.03 15.61
N VAL A 104 3.92 4.67 14.69
CA VAL A 104 4.31 3.94 13.50
C VAL A 104 5.08 2.74 14.05
N CYS A 105 4.34 1.67 14.37
CA CYS A 105 4.96 0.40 14.68
C CYS A 105 5.55 -0.07 13.34
N SER A 106 6.76 0.42 13.06
CA SER A 106 7.82 -0.36 12.45
C SER A 106 8.19 -1.48 13.43
N ARG A 107 7.20 -2.26 13.88
CA ARG A 107 7.50 -3.57 14.39
C ARG A 107 7.72 -4.38 13.14
N GLU A 108 8.97 -4.73 12.88
CA GLU A 108 9.22 -5.96 12.15
C GLU A 108 8.34 -7.04 12.78
N SER A 109 7.52 -7.67 11.96
CA SER A 109 6.65 -8.72 12.46
C SER A 109 7.54 -9.81 13.02
N ILE A 110 7.50 -10.00 14.35
CA ILE A 110 8.23 -11.08 15.05
C ILE A 110 7.87 -12.44 14.42
N VAL A 111 6.67 -12.55 13.87
CA VAL A 111 6.19 -13.73 13.14
C VAL A 111 6.53 -13.59 11.65
N PRO A 112 7.26 -14.55 11.06
CA PRO A 112 7.42 -14.62 9.61
C PRO A 112 6.10 -15.02 8.97
N TYR A 113 5.67 -14.26 7.95
CA TYR A 113 4.49 -14.57 7.14
C TYR A 113 4.98 -15.01 5.77
N ALA A 114 4.91 -16.32 5.47
CA ALA A 114 5.51 -16.90 4.26
C ALA A 114 4.97 -16.28 2.95
N LEU A 115 3.69 -15.91 2.96
CA LEU A 115 2.97 -15.36 1.80
C LEU A 115 2.76 -13.84 1.91
N ARG A 116 3.60 -13.15 2.69
CA ARG A 116 3.56 -11.69 2.83
C ARG A 116 3.69 -11.02 1.46
N GLY A 117 2.72 -10.18 1.12
CA GLY A 117 2.75 -9.41 -0.12
C GLY A 117 2.16 -10.11 -1.34
N LEU A 118 1.96 -11.42 -1.27
CA LEU A 118 1.51 -12.26 -2.40
C LEU A 118 0.00 -12.48 -2.43
N LEU A 119 -0.65 -12.51 -1.27
CA LEU A 119 -2.08 -12.80 -1.17
C LEU A 119 -2.94 -11.54 -1.36
N PHE A 120 -3.93 -11.66 -2.25
CA PHE A 120 -4.93 -10.64 -2.53
C PHE A 120 -6.33 -11.21 -2.31
N CYS A 121 -7.23 -10.41 -1.73
CA CYS A 121 -8.62 -10.81 -1.54
C CYS A 121 -9.37 -10.78 -2.89
N ALA A 122 -10.03 -11.87 -3.26
CA ALA A 122 -10.80 -11.96 -4.51
C ALA A 122 -11.96 -10.94 -4.55
N ALA A 123 -12.63 -10.68 -3.42
CA ALA A 123 -13.80 -9.80 -3.37
C ALA A 123 -13.45 -8.30 -3.45
N CYS A 124 -12.24 -7.86 -3.09
CA CYS A 124 -11.87 -6.44 -3.16
C CYS A 124 -10.56 -6.12 -3.89
N GLY A 125 -9.79 -7.13 -4.27
CA GLY A 125 -8.46 -7.00 -4.88
C GLY A 125 -7.40 -6.40 -3.95
N ARG A 126 -7.69 -6.23 -2.65
CA ARG A 126 -6.71 -5.67 -1.70
C ARG A 126 -5.76 -6.75 -1.22
N ARG A 127 -4.50 -6.37 -0.99
CA ARG A 127 -3.51 -7.22 -0.35
C ARG A 127 -3.96 -7.59 1.06
N MET A 128 -3.92 -8.88 1.38
CA MET A 128 -4.29 -9.39 2.70
C MET A 128 -3.22 -9.05 3.74
N GLN A 129 -3.64 -8.87 4.99
CA GLN A 129 -2.77 -8.56 6.13
C GLN A 129 -2.48 -9.82 6.94
N GLY A 130 -1.23 -10.01 7.37
CA GLY A 130 -0.89 -11.07 8.31
C GLY A 130 -1.52 -10.85 9.68
N ALA A 131 -2.05 -11.91 10.28
CA ALA A 131 -2.66 -11.94 11.59
C ALA A 131 -2.29 -13.24 12.31
N ALA A 132 -1.23 -13.17 13.13
CA ALA A 132 -0.88 -14.26 14.02
C ALA A 132 -1.85 -14.31 15.22
N ARG A 133 -2.41 -15.49 15.49
CA ARG A 133 -3.22 -15.79 16.67
C ARG A 133 -2.44 -16.76 17.55
N VAL A 134 -1.87 -16.24 18.63
CA VAL A 134 -1.15 -17.05 19.62
C VAL A 134 -2.17 -17.88 20.40
N GLY A 135 -2.13 -19.20 20.24
CA GLY A 135 -2.92 -20.15 21.02
C GLY A 135 -2.14 -20.73 22.19
N LYS A 136 -2.80 -21.56 23.02
CA LYS A 136 -2.16 -22.21 24.18
C LYS A 136 -1.02 -23.18 23.81
N ARG A 137 -1.06 -23.77 22.61
CA ARG A 137 -0.10 -24.80 22.15
C ARG A 137 0.65 -24.41 20.88
N THR A 138 0.01 -23.65 19.98
CA THR A 138 0.61 -23.27 18.70
C THR A 138 0.07 -21.91 18.26
N THR A 139 0.91 -21.15 17.55
CA THR A 139 0.54 -19.90 16.90
C THR A 139 -0.05 -20.22 15.54
N ARG A 140 -1.30 -19.83 15.33
CA ARG A 140 -1.97 -19.96 14.03
C ARG A 140 -1.72 -18.71 13.21
N ILE A 141 -1.18 -18.88 12.02
CA ILE A 141 -0.95 -17.79 11.07
C ILE A 141 -2.15 -17.70 10.12
N LEU A 142 -2.78 -16.52 10.09
CA LEU A 142 -3.88 -16.22 9.18
C LEU A 142 -3.55 -14.98 8.35
N TYR A 143 -4.09 -14.93 7.15
CA TYR A 143 -4.19 -13.75 6.32
C TYR A 143 -5.62 -13.23 6.41
N ARG A 144 -5.78 -11.93 6.65
CA ARG A 144 -7.09 -11.29 6.78
C ARG A 144 -7.27 -10.11 5.83
N CYS A 145 -8.49 -9.96 5.33
CA CYS A 145 -8.93 -8.73 4.68
C CYS A 145 -10.08 -8.14 5.49
N GLU A 146 -9.88 -6.98 6.12
CA GLU A 146 -10.90 -6.29 6.92
C GLU A 146 -11.42 -5.05 6.18
N LEU A 147 -12.74 -5.03 5.95
CA LEU A 147 -13.46 -3.93 5.33
C LEU A 147 -14.46 -3.38 6.37
N GLY A 148 -14.24 -2.15 6.88
CA GLY A 148 -15.22 -1.48 7.75
C GLY A 148 -14.78 -1.00 9.14
N LYS A 149 -13.49 -0.75 9.40
CA LYS A 149 -13.05 -0.09 10.66
C LYS A 149 -12.24 1.20 10.50
N SER A 150 -11.56 1.41 9.37
CA SER A 150 -10.57 2.51 9.26
C SER A 150 -10.68 3.37 8.01
N ARG A 151 -11.54 3.03 7.05
CA ARG A 151 -11.60 3.71 5.74
C ARG A 151 -13.01 3.72 5.17
N SER A 152 -13.31 4.77 4.41
CA SER A 152 -14.47 4.85 3.53
C SER A 152 -14.48 3.63 2.60
N VAL A 153 -15.54 2.82 2.70
CA VAL A 153 -15.78 1.69 1.80
C VAL A 153 -16.43 2.28 0.55
N PRO A 154 -15.85 2.08 -0.65
CA PRO A 154 -16.55 2.41 -1.88
C PRO A 154 -17.89 1.68 -1.95
N VAL A 155 -18.94 2.35 -2.41
CA VAL A 155 -20.31 1.79 -2.53
C VAL A 155 -20.32 0.51 -3.37
N ASP A 156 -19.41 0.42 -4.33
CA ASP A 156 -19.24 -0.67 -5.30
C ASP A 156 -18.59 -1.96 -4.73
N LEU A 157 -18.44 -2.07 -3.40
CA LEU A 157 -17.87 -3.24 -2.71
C LEU A 157 -18.87 -3.95 -1.79
N SER A 158 -20.15 -3.95 -2.17
CA SER A 158 -21.22 -4.55 -1.39
C SER A 158 -21.08 -6.06 -1.20
N ASP A 159 -20.40 -6.74 -2.12
CA ASP A 159 -20.19 -8.19 -2.10
C ASP A 159 -19.04 -8.66 -1.19
N HIS A 160 -18.28 -7.73 -0.59
CA HIS A 160 -17.18 -8.11 0.29
C HIS A 160 -17.66 -8.23 1.75
N PRO A 161 -17.59 -9.41 2.38
CA PRO A 161 -17.98 -9.58 3.77
C PRO A 161 -17.07 -8.75 4.69
N ARG A 162 -17.54 -8.34 5.87
CA ARG A 162 -16.80 -7.42 6.75
C ARG A 162 -15.35 -7.85 7.02
N THR A 163 -15.12 -9.15 7.19
CA THR A 163 -13.79 -9.71 7.29
C THR A 163 -13.70 -11.04 6.56
N VAL A 164 -12.67 -11.21 5.74
CA VAL A 164 -12.28 -12.50 5.15
C VAL A 164 -11.04 -12.98 5.89
N TYR A 165 -11.05 -14.24 6.32
CA TYR A 165 -9.88 -14.92 6.88
C TYR A 165 -9.46 -16.08 5.98
N LEU A 166 -8.16 -16.25 5.83
CA LEU A 166 -7.54 -17.35 5.11
C LEU A 166 -6.43 -17.89 6.00
N ARG A 167 -6.43 -19.19 6.27
CA ARG A 167 -5.38 -19.79 7.09
C ARG A 167 -4.15 -20.09 6.25
N GLU A 168 -2.96 -19.87 6.79
CA GLU A 168 -1.72 -20.13 6.05
C GLU A 168 -1.54 -21.62 5.76
N ASP A 169 -1.81 -22.49 6.74
CA ASP A 169 -1.64 -23.93 6.61
C ASP A 169 -2.45 -24.56 5.46
N GLU A 170 -3.71 -24.14 5.30
CA GLU A 170 -4.57 -24.61 4.20
C GLU A 170 -4.13 -24.12 2.81
N VAL A 171 -3.48 -22.96 2.74
CA VAL A 171 -3.00 -22.38 1.48
C VAL A 171 -1.65 -22.97 1.11
N THR A 172 -0.71 -23.01 2.06
CA THR A 172 0.63 -23.53 1.84
C THR A 172 0.59 -24.99 1.42
N ALA A 173 -0.25 -25.83 2.05
CA ALA A 173 -0.38 -27.23 1.64
C ALA A 173 -0.79 -27.40 0.16
N ARG A 174 -1.72 -26.56 -0.34
CA ARG A 174 -2.13 -26.58 -1.76
C ARG A 174 -1.09 -25.95 -2.68
N LEU A 175 -0.39 -24.91 -2.22
CA LEU A 175 0.69 -24.29 -2.99
C LEU A 175 1.86 -25.25 -3.15
N ASP A 176 2.22 -26.00 -2.12
CA ASP A 176 3.31 -26.98 -2.17
C ASP A 176 3.00 -28.10 -3.17
N GLU A 177 1.77 -28.63 -3.16
CA GLU A 177 1.31 -29.61 -4.14
C GLU A 177 1.40 -29.06 -5.57
N TRP A 178 0.94 -27.82 -5.79
CA TRP A 178 1.01 -27.18 -7.10
C TRP A 178 2.45 -26.87 -7.54
N ILE A 179 3.29 -26.36 -6.64
CA ILE A 179 4.71 -26.09 -6.92
C ILE A 179 5.43 -27.39 -7.28
N ALA A 180 5.11 -28.50 -6.61
CA ALA A 180 5.67 -29.81 -6.94
C ALA A 180 5.37 -30.23 -8.40
N THR A 181 4.21 -29.86 -8.96
CA THR A 181 3.89 -30.13 -10.38
C THR A 181 4.73 -29.30 -11.35
N LEU A 182 5.23 -28.14 -10.92
CA LEU A 182 6.10 -27.28 -11.73
C LEU A 182 7.59 -27.66 -11.58
N ALA A 183 7.93 -28.30 -10.46
CA ALA A 183 9.28 -28.71 -10.10
C ALA A 183 9.68 -30.06 -10.74
N ASN A 184 9.62 -30.15 -12.08
CA ASN A 184 10.14 -31.31 -12.79
C ASN A 184 11.65 -31.47 -12.49
N PRO A 185 12.14 -32.63 -12.03
CA PRO A 185 13.54 -32.81 -11.63
C PRO A 185 14.54 -32.48 -12.74
N GLU A 186 14.19 -32.78 -13.99
CA GLU A 186 15.00 -32.46 -15.17
C GLU A 186 15.10 -30.96 -15.45
N GLU A 187 14.04 -30.19 -15.18
CA GLU A 187 14.03 -28.73 -15.38
C GLU A 187 14.77 -28.01 -14.26
N LEU A 188 14.68 -28.50 -13.03
CA LEU A 188 15.48 -27.99 -11.90
C LEU A 188 16.98 -28.29 -12.09
N ALA A 189 17.33 -29.47 -12.61
CA ALA A 189 18.71 -29.84 -12.90
C ALA A 189 19.32 -29.03 -14.07
N ARG A 190 18.49 -28.58 -15.02
CA ARG A 190 18.91 -27.72 -16.14
C ARG A 190 19.28 -26.30 -15.67
N GLY A 191 18.81 -25.89 -14.49
CA GLY A 191 18.97 -24.53 -13.97
C GLY A 191 18.17 -23.50 -14.78
N PRO A 192 17.96 -22.27 -14.25
CA PRO A 192 17.36 -21.22 -15.05
C PRO A 192 18.28 -20.89 -16.23
N HIS A 193 17.78 -21.02 -17.46
CA HIS A 193 18.43 -20.43 -18.63
C HIS A 193 18.35 -18.91 -18.46
N VAL A 194 19.39 -18.31 -17.88
CA VAL A 194 19.51 -16.85 -17.83
C VAL A 194 19.84 -16.41 -19.25
N ASP A 195 18.82 -15.98 -19.98
CA ASP A 195 19.00 -15.35 -21.28
C ASP A 195 19.74 -14.02 -21.05
N PRO A 196 21.01 -13.85 -21.47
CA PRO A 196 21.81 -12.67 -21.12
C PRO A 196 21.21 -11.38 -21.69
N ALA A 197 20.35 -11.48 -22.72
CA ALA A 197 19.58 -10.37 -23.27
C ALA A 197 18.47 -9.85 -22.31
N ALA A 198 17.94 -10.69 -21.42
CA ALA A 198 16.91 -10.29 -20.46
C ALA A 198 17.48 -9.55 -19.24
N VAL A 199 18.73 -9.84 -18.86
CA VAL A 199 19.41 -9.20 -17.73
C VAL A 199 19.77 -7.75 -18.04
N LEU A 200 20.19 -7.45 -19.28
CA LEU A 200 20.52 -6.09 -19.72
C LEU A 200 19.29 -5.20 -19.99
N ALA A 201 18.09 -5.79 -20.09
CA ALA A 201 16.84 -5.06 -20.26
C ALA A 201 16.14 -4.72 -18.94
N THR A 202 16.74 -5.05 -17.79
CA THR A 202 16.17 -4.75 -16.47
C THR A 202 16.75 -3.42 -15.97
N PRO A 203 16.02 -2.29 -16.03
CA PRO A 203 16.49 -1.06 -15.43
C PRO A 203 16.65 -1.25 -13.90
N PRO A 204 17.61 -0.57 -13.26
CA PRO A 204 17.77 -0.63 -11.81
C PRO A 204 16.44 -0.27 -11.15
N CYS A 205 15.99 -1.18 -10.29
CA CYS A 205 14.68 -1.18 -9.67
C CYS A 205 14.45 0.13 -8.88
N SER A 206 13.91 1.13 -9.57
CA SER A 206 13.26 2.29 -8.98
C SER A 206 11.89 2.42 -9.62
N ALA A 207 10.87 2.17 -8.81
CA ALA A 207 9.48 2.52 -9.03
C ALA A 207 8.86 2.17 -10.41
N SER A 208 8.32 0.95 -10.59
CA SER A 208 7.13 0.67 -11.40
C SER A 208 6.78 -0.83 -11.41
N PHE A 209 6.02 -1.31 -10.42
CA PHE A 209 5.40 -2.64 -10.53
C PHE A 209 4.08 -2.51 -11.30
N ALA A 210 4.19 -2.33 -12.62
CA ALA A 210 3.06 -2.42 -13.53
C ALA A 210 3.50 -3.08 -14.84
N ARG A 211 2.84 -4.21 -15.15
CA ARG A 211 2.79 -4.94 -16.43
C ARG A 211 3.88 -5.99 -16.69
N ARG A 212 3.56 -7.24 -16.35
CA ARG A 212 3.50 -8.35 -17.32
C ARG A 212 2.74 -9.53 -16.71
N ILE A 213 1.45 -9.64 -17.02
CA ILE A 213 0.74 -10.92 -17.01
C ILE A 213 0.36 -11.16 -18.47
N PRO A 214 1.04 -12.05 -19.22
CA PRO A 214 0.46 -12.53 -20.45
C PRO A 214 -0.63 -13.56 -20.11
N ARG A 215 -1.79 -13.33 -20.72
CA ARG A 215 -2.89 -14.27 -20.99
C ARG A 215 -2.55 -15.75 -20.79
N LEU A 216 -3.24 -16.40 -19.86
CA LEU A 216 -3.68 -17.80 -19.99
C LEU A 216 -5.07 -17.93 -19.37
N LEU A 217 -6.05 -17.49 -20.15
CA LEU A 217 -7.46 -17.81 -20.00
C LEU A 217 -7.76 -18.92 -21.01
N ARG A 218 -7.55 -20.18 -20.61
CA ARG A 218 -8.22 -21.35 -21.19
C ARG A 218 -7.87 -22.57 -20.34
N TRP A 219 -8.89 -23.32 -19.98
CA TRP A 219 -8.89 -24.56 -19.18
C TRP A 219 -9.03 -24.39 -17.67
N LEU A 220 -10.21 -23.95 -17.25
CA LEU A 220 -10.87 -24.42 -16.02
C LEU A 220 -12.13 -25.19 -16.45
N PRO A 221 -12.40 -26.42 -15.95
CA PRO A 221 -13.68 -27.07 -16.14
C PRO A 221 -14.79 -26.31 -15.37
N PRO A 222 -16.07 -26.49 -15.73
CA PRO A 222 -17.18 -25.78 -15.10
C PRO A 222 -17.25 -26.04 -13.59
N TRP A 223 -17.44 -24.95 -12.85
CA TRP A 223 -17.63 -24.90 -11.40
C TRP A 223 -18.64 -25.93 -10.90
N SER A 224 -18.25 -26.76 -9.92
CA SER A 224 -19.19 -27.54 -9.11
C SER A 224 -19.59 -26.76 -7.85
N PRO A 225 -20.89 -26.68 -7.51
CA PRO A 225 -21.40 -25.91 -6.39
C PRO A 225 -21.33 -26.76 -5.11
N ALA A 226 -20.20 -26.75 -4.42
CA ALA A 226 -20.07 -27.39 -3.11
C ALA A 226 -19.26 -26.50 -2.15
N TRP A 227 -19.73 -25.27 -1.93
CA TRP A 227 -19.25 -24.41 -0.86
C TRP A 227 -20.46 -23.84 -0.11
N GLN A 228 -20.97 -24.61 0.86
CA GLN A 228 -21.83 -24.07 1.89
C GLN A 228 -20.94 -23.31 2.89
N TRP A 229 -20.99 -21.99 2.81
CA TRP A 229 -20.40 -21.09 3.78
C TRP A 229 -21.21 -21.21 5.08
N ARG A 230 -20.59 -21.67 6.15
CA ARG A 230 -21.22 -21.62 7.47
C ARG A 230 -21.00 -20.20 8.02
N THR A 231 -22.10 -19.49 8.22
CA THR A 231 -22.23 -18.13 8.76
C THR A 231 -21.61 -17.98 10.14
#